data_AF-A0A218XWD9-F1
#
_entry.id   AF-A0A218XWD9-F1
#
_cell.length_a   1.000
_cell.length_b   1.000
_cell.length_c   1.000
_cell.angle_alpha   90.00
_cell.angle_beta   90.00
_cell.angle_gamma   90.00
#
_symmetry.space_group_name_H-M   'P 1'
#
loop_
_entity.id
_entity.type
_entity.pdbx_description
1 polymer ?
#
loop_
_entity_poly.entity_id
_entity_poly.type
_entity_poly.pdbx_seq_one_letter_code
_entity_poly.pdbx_strand_id
1 'polypeptide(L)'
;MASPPSSLHYSLLFFSFVVLFSVATLYTVDATVPAPAQFKLVNSGDFDMHVSEYDANYRLLNLFSDPFVLCFYNTPNAFTLAVRMGLNLSTSLYW
;
A
#
# COMPACT_ATOMS: atom_id res chain seq x y z
N MET A 1 -3.46 -60.40 12.61
CA MET A 1 -4.27 -59.42 11.86
C MET A 1 -4.56 -58.28 12.83
N ALA A 2 -4.00 -57.09 12.64
CA ALA A 2 -4.21 -55.99 13.57
C ALA A 2 -5.63 -55.41 13.37
N SER A 3 -6.34 -55.11 14.46
CA SER A 3 -7.65 -54.47 14.42
C SER A 3 -7.55 -53.05 13.84
N PRO A 4 -8.52 -52.58 13.05
CA PRO A 4 -8.51 -51.22 12.53
C PRO A 4 -8.55 -50.20 13.69
N PRO A 5 -7.90 -49.04 13.53
CA PRO A 5 -7.93 -47.99 14.54
C PRO A 5 -9.35 -47.46 14.75
N SER A 6 -9.69 -47.13 15.99
CA SER A 6 -11.02 -46.66 16.41
C SER A 6 -11.33 -45.24 15.90
N SER A 7 -12.62 -44.89 15.80
CA SER A 7 -13.08 -43.52 15.44
C SER A 7 -12.51 -42.43 16.37
N LEU A 8 -12.21 -42.80 17.62
CA LEU A 8 -11.58 -41.95 18.62
C LEU A 8 -10.12 -41.60 18.26
N HIS A 9 -9.36 -42.52 17.64
CA HIS A 9 -8.02 -42.24 17.13
C HIS A 9 -8.04 -41.18 16.02
N TYR A 10 -8.97 -41.29 15.07
CA TYR A 10 -9.09 -40.30 13.99
C TYR A 10 -9.50 -38.92 14.51
N SER A 11 -10.40 -38.87 15.49
CA SER A 11 -10.81 -37.60 16.12
C SER A 11 -9.66 -36.94 16.88
N LEU A 12 -8.83 -37.73 17.58
CA LEU A 12 -7.64 -37.22 18.26
C LEU A 12 -6.57 -36.71 17.28
N LEU A 13 -6.36 -37.42 16.17
CA LEU A 13 -5.43 -36.98 15.12
C LEU A 13 -5.91 -35.69 14.45
N PHE A 14 -7.21 -35.58 14.15
CA PHE A 14 -7.79 -34.37 13.59
C PHE A 14 -7.68 -33.19 14.56
N PHE A 15 -8.00 -33.41 15.84
CA PHE A 15 -7.86 -32.38 16.87
C PHE A 15 -6.41 -31.93 17.02
N SER A 16 -5.45 -32.87 17.06
CA SER A 16 -4.02 -32.56 17.10
C SER A 16 -3.59 -31.76 15.88
N PHE A 17 -4.05 -32.11 14.68
CA PHE A 17 -3.79 -31.36 13.46
C PHE A 17 -4.32 -29.92 13.54
N VAL A 18 -5.56 -29.73 13.99
CA VAL A 18 -6.17 -28.40 14.14
C VAL A 18 -5.42 -27.54 15.15
N VAL A 19 -4.99 -28.12 16.29
CA VAL A 19 -4.20 -27.41 17.31
C VAL A 19 -2.84 -27.00 16.75
N LEU A 20 -2.13 -27.92 16.09
CA LEU A 20 -0.83 -27.63 15.48
C LEU A 20 -0.93 -26.58 14.38
N PHE A 21 -1.96 -26.66 13.54
CA PHE A 21 -2.23 -25.69 12.49
C PHE A 21 -2.54 -24.31 13.07
N SER A 22 -3.40 -24.24 14.10
CA SER A 22 -3.74 -22.99 14.78
C SER A 22 -2.49 -22.34 15.39
N VAL A 23 -1.64 -23.10 16.08
CA VAL A 23 -0.39 -22.60 16.66
C VAL A 23 0.60 -22.14 15.58
N ALA A 24 0.68 -22.85 14.45
CA ALA A 24 1.53 -22.44 13.33
C ALA A 24 1.07 -21.13 12.67
N THR A 25 -0.23 -20.85 12.66
CA THR A 25 -0.80 -19.60 12.10
C THR A 25 -0.76 -18.40 13.05
N LEU A 26 -0.48 -18.60 14.34
CA LEU A 26 -0.36 -17.51 15.31
C LEU A 26 0.89 -16.64 15.11
N TYR A 27 1.85 -17.08 14.30
CA TYR A 27 2.97 -16.25 13.88
C TYR A 27 2.51 -15.29 12.78
N THR A 28 1.96 -14.15 13.18
CA THR A 28 1.77 -13.01 12.28
C THR A 28 3.14 -12.47 11.88
N VAL A 29 3.45 -12.46 10.59
CA VAL A 29 4.62 -11.76 10.07
C VAL A 29 4.41 -10.26 10.32
N ASP A 30 5.14 -9.70 11.27
CA ASP A 30 5.23 -8.24 11.42
C ASP A 30 6.07 -7.70 10.27
N ALA A 31 5.40 -7.12 9.26
CA ALA A 31 6.06 -6.39 8.17
C ALA A 31 6.55 -5.01 8.66
N THR A 32 7.36 -5.01 9.73
CA THR A 32 7.99 -3.78 10.22
C THR A 32 9.20 -3.50 9.35
N VAL A 33 9.13 -2.42 8.57
CA VAL A 33 10.27 -1.96 7.76
C VAL A 33 11.36 -1.45 8.73
N PRO A 34 12.59 -1.98 8.68
CA PRO A 34 13.69 -1.50 9.52
C PRO A 34 13.91 0.00 9.33
N ALA A 35 14.25 0.72 10.41
CA ALA A 35 14.48 2.17 10.37
C ALA A 35 15.35 2.67 9.19
N PRO A 36 16.50 2.04 8.84
CA PRO A 36 17.32 2.50 7.71
C PRO A 36 16.67 2.27 6.33
N ALA A 37 15.64 1.42 6.23
CA ALA A 37 14.88 1.15 5.01
C ALA A 37 13.58 1.97 4.94
N GLN A 38 13.28 2.79 5.95
CA GLN A 38 12.14 3.71 5.93
C GLN A 38 12.49 4.97 5.15
N PHE A 39 11.47 5.57 4.53
CA PHE A 39 11.60 6.85 3.85
C PHE A 39 10.52 7.81 4.36
N LYS A 40 10.80 9.12 4.29
CA LYS A 40 9.88 10.18 4.67
C LYS A 40 9.76 11.18 3.53
N LEU A 41 8.53 11.42 3.09
CA LEU A 41 8.20 12.43 2.09
C LEU A 41 7.45 13.55 2.82
N VAL A 42 7.90 14.79 2.66
CA VAL A 42 7.31 15.96 3.31
C VAL A 42 6.64 16.82 2.26
N ASN A 43 5.39 17.21 2.51
CA ASN A 43 4.67 18.15 1.67
C ASN A 43 5.22 19.57 1.90
N SER A 44 6.32 19.89 1.24
CA SER A 44 7.04 21.18 1.34
C SER A 44 7.63 21.58 -0.01
N GLY A 45 8.04 22.83 -0.13
CA GLY A 45 8.57 23.40 -1.38
C GLY A 45 7.50 24.13 -2.19
N ASP A 46 7.89 24.51 -3.39
CA ASP A 46 7.02 25.27 -4.28
C ASP A 46 5.93 24.39 -4.87
N PHE A 47 4.80 25.01 -5.17
CA PHE A 47 3.80 24.38 -6.00
C PHE A 47 4.31 24.33 -7.44
N ASP A 48 4.05 23.20 -8.09
CA ASP A 48 4.24 23.09 -9.52
C ASP A 48 3.36 24.15 -10.22
N MET A 49 3.84 24.69 -11.33
CA MET A 49 3.19 25.77 -12.09
C MET A 49 1.83 25.39 -12.68
N HIS A 50 1.37 24.16 -12.45
CA HIS A 50 0.21 23.56 -13.05
C HIS A 50 -0.94 23.53 -12.04
N VAL A 51 -1.93 24.41 -12.25
CA VAL A 51 -3.19 24.38 -11.51
C VAL A 51 -4.03 23.22 -12.07
N SER A 52 -4.41 22.30 -11.19
CA SER A 52 -5.35 21.22 -11.50
C SER A 52 -6.76 21.78 -11.76
N GLU A 53 -7.61 20.98 -12.37
CA GLU A 53 -9.06 21.19 -12.28
C GLU A 53 -9.45 21.41 -10.81
N TYR A 54 -10.35 22.37 -10.56
CA TYR A 54 -10.86 22.74 -9.23
C TYR A 54 -9.87 23.45 -8.29
N ASP A 55 -8.92 24.23 -8.83
CA ASP A 55 -8.04 25.13 -8.04
C ASP A 55 -7.12 24.38 -7.05
N ALA A 56 -6.75 23.15 -7.40
CA ALA A 56 -5.79 22.38 -6.63
C ALA A 56 -4.36 22.55 -7.19
N ASN A 57 -3.38 22.42 -6.29
CA ASN A 57 -1.96 22.56 -6.62
C ASN A 57 -1.21 21.25 -6.37
N TYR A 58 -0.18 20.99 -7.18
CA TYR A 58 0.68 19.82 -7.01
C TYR A 58 2.00 20.22 -6.37
N ARG A 59 2.55 19.37 -5.51
CA ARG A 59 3.99 19.38 -5.19
C ARG A 59 4.59 18.07 -5.65
N LEU A 60 5.37 18.13 -6.72
CA LEU A 60 5.99 16.95 -7.30
C LEU A 60 7.10 16.43 -6.39
N LEU A 61 7.22 15.11 -6.29
CA LEU A 61 8.29 14.42 -5.60
C LEU A 61 9.26 13.84 -6.63
N ASN A 62 10.49 13.54 -6.21
CA ASN A 62 11.53 12.98 -7.08
C ASN A 62 11.32 11.48 -7.43
N LEU A 63 10.10 10.98 -7.26
CA LEU A 63 9.69 9.61 -7.57
C LEU A 63 8.88 9.67 -8.88
N PHE A 64 9.59 9.46 -9.97
CA PHE A 64 9.10 9.70 -11.33
C PHE A 64 9.37 8.49 -12.24
N SER A 65 8.37 8.15 -13.05
CA SER A 65 8.45 7.16 -14.12
C SER A 65 7.48 7.55 -15.22
N ASP A 66 7.97 8.06 -16.34
CA ASP A 66 7.17 8.59 -17.46
C ASP A 66 5.96 7.67 -17.82
N PRO A 67 4.71 8.19 -17.86
CA PRO A 67 4.28 9.58 -17.61
C PRO A 67 3.84 9.86 -16.16
N PHE A 68 4.14 8.99 -15.21
CA PHE A 68 3.68 9.07 -13.84
C PHE A 68 4.68 9.74 -12.90
N VAL A 69 4.17 10.56 -11.98
CA VAL A 69 4.95 11.20 -10.93
C VAL A 69 4.22 11.12 -9.60
N LEU A 70 4.93 10.75 -8.53
CA LEU A 70 4.39 10.84 -7.18
C LEU A 70 4.38 12.31 -6.75
N CYS A 71 3.30 12.74 -6.12
CA CYS A 71 3.12 14.14 -5.73
C CYS A 71 2.21 14.28 -4.52
N PHE A 72 2.25 15.43 -3.86
CA PHE A 72 1.17 15.87 -2.97
C PHE A 72 0.15 16.67 -3.77
N TYR A 73 -1.09 16.18 -3.81
CA TYR A 73 -2.24 16.92 -4.32
C TYR A 73 -2.79 17.79 -3.19
N ASN A 74 -2.75 19.10 -3.36
CA ASN A 74 -3.12 20.09 -2.35
C ASN A 74 -4.41 20.80 -2.75
N THR A 75 -5.41 20.74 -1.90
CA THR A 75 -6.58 21.62 -1.93
C THR A 75 -6.41 22.70 -0.85
N PRO A 76 -7.26 23.75 -0.83
CA PRO A 76 -7.13 24.82 0.17
C PRO A 76 -7.11 24.33 1.63
N ASN A 77 -7.78 23.20 1.94
CA ASN A 77 -7.96 22.73 3.31
C ASN A 77 -7.27 21.40 3.63
N ALA A 78 -6.73 20.71 2.63
CA ALA A 78 -6.18 19.36 2.81
C ALA A 78 -5.15 19.00 1.74
N PHE A 79 -4.41 17.93 1.99
CA PHE A 79 -3.58 17.31 0.96
C PHE A 79 -3.67 15.80 1.03
N THR A 80 -3.39 15.15 -0.09
CA THR A 80 -3.23 13.70 -0.17
C THR A 80 -1.98 13.35 -0.96
N LEU A 81 -1.38 12.21 -0.65
CA LEU A 81 -0.33 11.63 -1.49
C LEU A 81 -1.01 10.99 -2.71
N ALA A 82 -0.60 11.39 -3.91
CA ALA A 82 -1.22 10.99 -5.16
C ALA A 82 -0.19 10.67 -6.24
N VAL A 83 -0.64 9.95 -7.27
CA VAL A 83 0.11 9.75 -8.51
C VAL A 83 -0.55 10.61 -9.57
N ARG A 84 0.21 11.56 -10.14
CA ARG A 84 -0.19 12.33 -11.31
C ARG A 84 0.29 11.61 -12.56
N MET A 85 -0.52 11.65 -13.62
CA MET A 85 -0.15 11.23 -14.96
C MET A 85 0.02 12.48 -15.86
N GLY A 86 1.06 12.48 -16.69
CA GLY A 86 1.33 13.52 -17.70
C GLY A 86 2.48 14.44 -17.31
N LEU A 87 3.47 14.54 -18.22
CA LEU A 87 4.63 15.44 -18.08
C LEU A 87 4.31 16.88 -18.46
N ASN A 88 3.39 17.03 -19.42
CA ASN A 88 3.01 18.29 -20.02
C ASN A 88 1.51 18.51 -19.87
N LEU A 89 1.09 19.77 -20.03
CA LEU A 89 -0.31 20.18 -20.15
C LEU A 89 -1.04 19.27 -21.17
N SER A 90 -2.01 18.48 -20.71
CA SER A 90 -3.16 18.13 -21.56
C SER A 90 -4.18 19.26 -21.44
N THR A 91 -3.79 20.48 -21.80
CA THR A 91 -4.80 21.51 -22.03
C THR A 91 -5.55 21.11 -23.29
N SER A 92 -6.80 20.68 -23.15
CA SER A 92 -7.74 20.80 -24.26
C SER A 92 -7.91 22.30 -24.51
N LEU A 93 -7.06 22.88 -25.36
CA LEU A 93 -7.13 24.29 -25.80
C LEU A 93 -8.23 24.51 -26.85
N TYR A 94 -9.25 23.65 -26.88
CA TYR A 94 -10.43 23.85 -27.73
C TYR A 94 -11.60 24.28 -26.86
N TRP A 95 -11.78 25.59 -26.77
CA TRP A 95 -13.07 26.23 -26.59
C TRP A 95 -13.54 26.75 -27.95
#